data_AF-A0A445MZQ4-F1
#
_entry.id   AF-A0A445MZQ4-F1
#
_cell.length_a   1.000
_cell.length_b   1.000
_cell.length_c   1.000
_cell.angle_alpha   90.00
_cell.angle_beta   90.00
_cell.angle_gamma   90.00
#
_symmetry.space_group_name_H-M   'P 1'
#
loop_
_entity.id
_entity.type
_entity.pdbx_description
1 polymer ?
#
loop_
_entity_poly.entity_id
_entity_poly.type
_entity_poly.pdbx_seq_one_letter_code
_entity_poly.pdbx_strand_id
1 'polypeptide(L)'
;MGKLSDALDRHQSERAVKTLMFRPETDHGLGTVMQKEFDPKLVVLTAPESMDAENFKVLKGQIFFPKDGIRPRTILVTSAFPGEGKSFIAANLAASIAQGMNEYALLVDCDFRRPRIHKILGYSNKEGLSDYLTGKKPLHELLIKTKIEKLSLLTSGTSPSKPSELLSSNMMKELFQEFKERYDDRYVIVDTAPSHVISEVNILAKYVDGVIFVVMAGKSPREVIQKSIEAIGKEKVLGIIFNGYEKAYKPYDRYYRNYYKKD
;
A
#
# COMPACT_ATOMS: atom_id res chain seq x y z
N MET A 1 18.43 21.72 25.50
CA MET A 1 17.29 21.71 24.57
C MET A 1 17.66 21.82 23.08
N GLY A 2 18.94 21.87 22.68
CA GLY A 2 19.36 22.08 21.27
C GLY A 2 20.12 20.92 20.62
N LYS A 3 19.59 19.69 20.70
CA LYS A 3 20.14 18.54 19.93
C LYS A 3 19.04 17.68 19.29
N LEU A 4 17.84 17.69 19.87
CA LEU A 4 16.65 17.01 19.32
C LEU A 4 15.92 17.90 18.29
N SER A 5 15.92 19.22 18.47
CA SER A 5 15.44 20.21 17.49
C SER A 5 16.27 20.13 16.21
N ASP A 6 17.58 20.11 16.33
CA ASP A 6 18.51 20.15 15.19
C ASP A 6 18.50 18.83 14.40
N ALA A 7 18.14 17.72 15.04
CA ALA A 7 17.95 16.42 14.39
C ALA A 7 16.62 16.32 13.62
N LEU A 8 15.60 17.09 14.01
CA LEU A 8 14.33 17.21 13.30
C LEU A 8 14.43 18.24 12.16
N ASP A 9 15.14 19.35 12.38
CA ASP A 9 15.31 20.40 11.37
C ASP A 9 16.24 19.97 10.22
N ARG A 10 17.30 19.19 10.49
CA ARG A 10 18.13 18.59 9.41
C ARG A 10 17.37 17.55 8.57
N HIS A 11 16.27 16.99 9.09
CA HIS A 11 15.45 16.03 8.37
C HIS A 11 14.39 16.71 7.47
N GLN A 12 14.18 18.02 7.62
CA GLN A 12 13.26 18.80 6.79
C GLN A 12 13.89 19.28 5.47
N SER A 13 15.23 19.30 5.37
CA SER A 13 15.95 19.83 4.20
C SER A 13 16.37 18.80 3.15
N GLU A 14 16.08 17.51 3.32
CA GLU A 14 16.33 16.47 2.31
C GLU A 14 14.99 15.88 1.87
N ARG A 15 14.50 16.29 0.69
CA ARG A 15 13.24 15.86 0.02
C ARG A 15 12.25 15.16 0.98
N ALA A 16 11.34 15.96 1.56
CA ALA A 16 10.37 15.57 2.58
C ALA A 16 9.79 14.15 2.39
N VAL A 17 10.40 13.17 3.05
CA VAL A 17 9.84 11.83 3.19
C VAL A 17 8.57 11.96 4.02
N LYS A 18 7.42 11.83 3.36
CA LYS A 18 6.12 11.99 4.02
C LYS A 18 5.94 10.86 5.02
N THR A 19 5.63 11.22 6.26
CA THR A 19 5.53 10.28 7.39
C THR A 19 4.11 10.26 7.92
N LEU A 20 3.48 9.08 7.96
CA LEU A 20 2.14 8.87 8.53
C LEU A 20 2.14 7.70 9.52
N MET A 21 1.23 7.74 10.50
CA MET A 21 1.11 6.74 11.57
C MET A 21 -0.26 6.08 11.58
N PHE A 22 -0.30 4.75 11.63
CA PHE A 22 -1.53 3.94 11.74
C PHE A 22 -1.55 3.13 13.04
N ARG A 23 -2.74 2.91 13.61
CA ARG A 23 -2.91 2.17 14.87
C ARG A 23 -3.04 0.66 14.65
N PRO A 24 -2.72 -0.15 15.68
CA PRO A 24 -3.15 -1.55 15.69
C PRO A 24 -4.67 -1.64 15.82
N GLU A 25 -5.25 -2.60 15.09
CA GLU A 25 -6.66 -2.94 15.04
C GLU A 25 -7.29 -2.95 16.45
N THR A 26 -8.24 -2.07 16.71
CA THR A 26 -9.16 -2.24 17.84
C THR A 26 -10.55 -2.50 17.29
N ASP A 27 -11.24 -3.47 17.86
CA ASP A 27 -12.63 -3.82 17.56
C ASP A 27 -13.51 -2.58 17.75
N HIS A 28 -13.89 -1.93 16.66
CA HIS A 28 -14.82 -0.79 16.68
C HIS A 28 -16.22 -1.37 16.74
N GLY A 29 -16.64 -1.74 17.94
CA GLY A 29 -18.01 -2.14 18.24
C GLY A 29 -18.98 -1.04 17.82
N LEU A 30 -19.78 -1.33 16.78
CA LEU A 30 -21.15 -0.92 16.45
C LEU A 30 -21.37 -1.31 14.98
N GLY A 31 -21.81 -2.55 14.77
CA GLY A 31 -21.83 -3.18 13.44
C GLY A 31 -22.91 -2.64 12.51
N THR A 32 -22.51 -1.85 11.52
CA THR A 32 -23.28 -1.63 10.28
C THR A 32 -23.16 -2.83 9.35
N VAL A 33 -24.14 -3.01 8.46
CA VAL A 33 -24.24 -4.16 7.52
C VAL A 33 -22.96 -4.36 6.68
N MET A 34 -22.21 -3.29 6.40
CA MET A 34 -20.95 -3.33 5.66
C MET A 34 -19.81 -4.07 6.39
N GLN A 35 -19.80 -4.13 7.74
CA GLN A 35 -18.74 -4.81 8.50
C GLN A 35 -18.71 -6.33 8.30
N LYS A 36 -19.82 -6.94 7.87
CA LYS A 36 -19.88 -8.40 7.67
C LYS A 36 -19.39 -8.87 6.31
N GLU A 37 -19.21 -7.96 5.35
CA GLU A 37 -18.90 -8.30 3.97
C GLU A 37 -17.40 -8.29 3.63
N PHE A 38 -16.61 -7.52 4.36
CA PHE A 38 -15.16 -7.36 4.14
C PHE A 38 -14.37 -7.69 5.40
N ASP A 39 -13.10 -8.09 5.24
CA ASP A 39 -12.20 -8.31 6.38
C ASP A 39 -12.10 -7.03 7.23
N PRO A 40 -12.15 -7.10 8.58
CA PRO A 40 -12.01 -5.94 9.46
C PRO A 40 -10.79 -5.06 9.16
N LYS A 41 -9.75 -5.64 8.55
CA LYS A 41 -8.55 -4.92 8.09
C LYS A 41 -8.84 -3.88 7.02
N LEU A 42 -9.96 -3.93 6.31
CA LEU A 42 -10.32 -2.95 5.31
C LEU A 42 -11.04 -1.75 5.96
N VAL A 43 -10.35 -1.09 6.90
CA VAL A 43 -10.88 -0.02 7.77
C VAL A 43 -11.51 1.14 7.03
N VAL A 44 -11.06 1.44 5.80
CA VAL A 44 -11.68 2.47 4.95
C VAL A 44 -13.17 2.19 4.68
N LEU A 45 -13.57 0.91 4.65
CA LEU A 45 -14.95 0.48 4.42
C LEU A 45 -15.64 -0.02 5.69
N THR A 46 -14.91 -0.73 6.56
CA THR A 46 -15.48 -1.35 7.77
C THR A 46 -15.60 -0.37 8.94
N ALA A 47 -14.80 0.71 8.94
CA ALA A 47 -14.80 1.75 9.95
C ALA A 47 -14.49 3.15 9.33
N PRO A 48 -15.34 3.67 8.42
CA PRO A 48 -15.05 4.86 7.61
C PRO A 48 -14.88 6.16 8.43
N GLU A 49 -15.43 6.21 9.65
CA GLU A 49 -15.31 7.32 10.59
C GLU A 49 -14.07 7.21 11.51
N SER A 50 -13.31 6.12 11.40
CA SER A 50 -12.11 5.91 12.21
C SER A 50 -10.98 6.87 11.82
N MET A 51 -10.08 7.12 12.78
CA MET A 51 -8.87 7.90 12.51
C MET A 51 -7.99 7.24 11.44
N ASP A 52 -7.93 5.90 11.40
CA ASP A 52 -7.15 5.18 10.38
C ASP A 52 -7.76 5.38 8.98
N ALA A 53 -9.09 5.35 8.85
CA ALA A 53 -9.77 5.65 7.59
C ALA A 53 -9.48 7.08 7.10
N GLU A 54 -9.47 8.08 7.98
CA GLU A 54 -9.05 9.43 7.60
C GLU A 54 -7.57 9.49 7.22
N ASN A 55 -6.69 8.81 7.95
CA ASN A 55 -5.27 8.76 7.64
C ASN A 55 -5.02 8.22 6.22
N PHE A 56 -5.86 7.30 5.71
CA PHE A 56 -5.80 6.88 4.31
C PHE A 56 -6.24 7.97 3.33
N LYS A 57 -7.22 8.82 3.66
CA LYS A 57 -7.59 9.98 2.83
C LYS A 57 -6.46 11.00 2.79
N VAL A 58 -5.82 11.26 3.94
CA VAL A 58 -4.63 12.13 4.05
C VAL A 58 -3.46 11.54 3.24
N LEU A 59 -3.19 10.24 3.38
CA LEU A 59 -2.17 9.53 2.62
C LEU A 59 -2.38 9.66 1.11
N LYS A 60 -3.63 9.44 0.65
CA LYS A 60 -4.02 9.62 -0.75
C LYS A 60 -3.73 11.04 -1.23
N GLY A 61 -4.19 12.04 -0.46
CA GLY A 61 -3.95 13.47 -0.74
C GLY A 61 -2.46 13.79 -0.87
N GLN A 62 -1.65 13.26 0.04
CA GLN A 62 -0.21 13.46 0.05
C GLN A 62 0.50 12.80 -1.13
N ILE A 63 0.15 11.57 -1.51
CA ILE A 63 0.86 10.86 -2.58
C ILE A 63 0.47 11.38 -3.95
N PHE A 64 -0.83 11.53 -4.19
CA PHE A 64 -1.34 11.75 -5.53
C PHE A 64 -1.55 13.22 -5.87
N PHE A 65 -1.40 14.14 -4.92
CA PHE A 65 -1.43 15.59 -5.18
C PHE A 65 -0.15 16.24 -4.62
N PRO A 66 1.03 15.90 -5.16
CA PRO A 66 2.27 16.54 -4.75
C PRO A 66 2.23 18.02 -5.11
N LYS A 67 2.86 18.87 -4.27
CA LYS A 67 2.94 20.32 -4.50
C LYS A 67 3.70 20.67 -5.77
N ASP A 68 4.70 19.85 -6.12
CA ASP A 68 5.54 19.99 -7.30
C ASP A 68 5.72 18.61 -7.96
N GLY A 69 5.56 18.54 -9.29
CA GLY A 69 5.94 17.37 -10.09
C GLY A 69 4.79 16.54 -10.66
N ILE A 70 5.19 15.39 -11.23
CA ILE A 70 4.30 14.46 -11.93
C ILE A 70 3.54 13.62 -10.91
N ARG A 71 2.21 13.55 -11.06
CA ARG A 71 1.34 12.70 -10.25
C ARG A 71 1.72 11.22 -10.49
N PRO A 72 2.21 10.49 -9.48
CA PRO A 72 2.56 9.08 -9.66
C PRO A 72 1.29 8.27 -9.92
N ARG A 73 1.35 7.28 -10.80
CA ARG A 73 0.22 6.41 -11.15
C ARG A 73 0.41 4.98 -10.66
N THR A 74 1.65 4.51 -10.67
CA THR A 74 2.02 3.16 -10.23
C THR A 74 2.84 3.24 -8.94
N ILE A 75 2.30 2.66 -7.87
CA ILE A 75 2.88 2.72 -6.53
C ILE A 75 3.16 1.30 -6.03
N LEU A 76 4.41 1.06 -5.65
CA LEU A 76 4.80 -0.15 -4.93
C LEU A 76 4.70 0.06 -3.42
N VAL A 77 4.10 -0.88 -2.70
CA VAL A 77 4.03 -0.88 -1.24
C VAL A 77 4.88 -2.02 -0.71
N THR A 78 5.96 -1.70 -0.01
CA THR A 78 6.89 -2.69 0.56
C THR A 78 7.29 -2.32 1.99
N SER A 79 8.13 -3.14 2.62
CA SER A 79 8.61 -2.95 3.99
C SER A 79 9.87 -3.79 4.19
N ALA A 80 10.64 -3.57 5.26
CA ALA A 80 11.83 -4.38 5.52
C ALA A 80 11.46 -5.85 5.83
N PHE A 81 10.50 -6.07 6.72
CA PHE A 81 10.20 -7.39 7.31
C PHE A 81 8.78 -7.91 7.01
N PRO A 82 8.57 -9.24 7.09
CA PRO A 82 7.22 -9.80 7.11
C PRO A 82 6.38 -9.22 8.24
N GLY A 83 5.07 -9.06 8.03
CA GLY A 83 4.14 -8.66 9.09
C GLY A 83 4.08 -7.17 9.41
N GLU A 84 4.79 -6.30 8.69
CA GLU A 84 4.75 -4.85 8.95
C GLU A 84 3.48 -4.13 8.45
N GLY A 85 2.60 -4.84 7.73
CA GLY A 85 1.30 -4.30 7.27
C GLY A 85 1.27 -3.76 5.84
N LYS A 86 2.21 -4.14 4.97
CA LYS A 86 2.22 -3.80 3.53
C LYS A 86 0.85 -4.01 2.87
N SER A 87 0.32 -5.24 2.94
CA SER A 87 -0.98 -5.60 2.36
C SER A 87 -2.15 -4.83 2.97
N PHE A 88 -2.08 -4.47 4.26
CA PHE A 88 -3.08 -3.64 4.92
C PHE A 88 -3.07 -2.21 4.35
N ILE A 89 -1.88 -1.62 4.24
CA ILE A 89 -1.70 -0.29 3.64
C ILE A 89 -2.13 -0.30 2.18
N ALA A 90 -1.69 -1.29 1.40
CA ALA A 90 -2.00 -1.40 -0.03
C ALA A 90 -3.51 -1.53 -0.28
N ALA A 91 -4.20 -2.43 0.43
CA ALA A 91 -5.63 -2.64 0.27
C ALA A 91 -6.46 -1.41 0.65
N ASN A 92 -6.16 -0.77 1.78
CA ASN A 92 -6.90 0.41 2.21
C ASN A 92 -6.57 1.65 1.38
N LEU A 93 -5.34 1.82 0.91
CA LEU A 93 -5.01 2.90 -0.02
C LEU A 93 -5.78 2.74 -1.33
N ALA A 94 -5.83 1.52 -1.88
CA ALA A 94 -6.61 1.22 -3.08
C ALA A 94 -8.11 1.47 -2.88
N ALA A 95 -8.67 1.06 -1.74
CA ALA A 95 -10.06 1.36 -1.39
C ALA A 95 -10.31 2.86 -1.24
N SER A 96 -9.41 3.61 -0.58
CA SER A 96 -9.52 5.06 -0.41
C SER A 96 -9.47 5.83 -1.73
N ILE A 97 -8.68 5.35 -2.69
CA ILE A 97 -8.67 5.86 -4.06
C ILE A 97 -10.03 5.61 -4.71
N ALA A 98 -10.54 4.38 -4.65
CA ALA A 98 -11.80 4.00 -5.26
C ALA A 98 -13.02 4.77 -4.70
N GLN A 99 -12.95 5.26 -3.46
CA GLN A 99 -13.97 6.15 -2.88
C GLN A 99 -13.97 7.58 -3.46
N GLY A 100 -12.93 8.00 -4.19
CA GLY A 100 -12.89 9.29 -4.87
C GLY A 100 -13.85 9.34 -6.07
N MET A 101 -14.48 10.49 -6.37
CA MET A 101 -15.55 10.59 -7.37
C MET A 101 -15.20 9.95 -8.72
N ASN A 102 -14.10 10.39 -9.36
CA ASN A 102 -13.64 9.94 -10.67
C ASN A 102 -12.24 9.31 -10.59
N GLU A 103 -12.00 8.54 -9.53
CA GLU A 103 -10.71 7.88 -9.29
C GLU A 103 -10.90 6.37 -9.26
N TYR A 104 -10.11 5.67 -10.06
CA TYR A 104 -10.15 4.22 -10.18
C TYR A 104 -8.87 3.62 -9.64
N ALA A 105 -8.95 2.44 -9.03
CA ALA A 105 -7.80 1.72 -8.52
C ALA A 105 -7.71 0.33 -9.14
N LEU A 106 -6.49 -0.11 -9.44
CA LEU A 106 -6.11 -1.49 -9.69
C LEU A 106 -5.16 -1.91 -8.57
N LEU A 107 -5.56 -2.90 -7.79
CA LEU A 107 -4.71 -3.50 -6.77
C LEU A 107 -4.09 -4.79 -7.31
N VAL A 108 -2.77 -4.91 -7.25
CA VAL A 108 -2.02 -6.06 -7.76
C VAL A 108 -1.25 -6.70 -6.61
N ASP A 109 -1.44 -8.00 -6.39
CA ASP A 109 -0.71 -8.77 -5.38
C ASP A 109 0.51 -9.45 -6.04
N CYS A 110 1.69 -8.83 -5.86
CA CYS A 110 2.97 -9.38 -6.32
C CYS A 110 3.72 -10.14 -5.21
N ASP A 111 3.10 -10.44 -4.06
CA ASP A 111 3.68 -11.32 -3.04
C ASP A 111 3.31 -12.78 -3.32
N PHE A 112 4.11 -13.44 -4.15
CA PHE A 112 3.94 -14.87 -4.43
C PHE A 112 4.23 -15.79 -3.25
N ARG A 113 4.92 -15.30 -2.20
CA ARG A 113 5.37 -16.14 -1.07
C ARG A 113 4.29 -16.24 -0.02
N ARG A 114 3.64 -15.13 0.31
CA ARG A 114 2.60 -15.05 1.34
C ARG A 114 1.48 -14.09 0.90
N PRO A 115 0.78 -14.37 -0.22
CA PRO A 115 -0.26 -13.46 -0.72
C PRO A 115 -1.37 -13.27 0.30
N ARG A 116 -1.79 -12.02 0.51
CA ARG A 116 -2.79 -11.65 1.51
C ARG A 116 -3.94 -10.83 0.95
N ILE A 117 -3.77 -10.17 -0.18
CA ILE A 117 -4.77 -9.23 -0.71
C ILE A 117 -6.10 -9.94 -0.98
N HIS A 118 -6.05 -11.12 -1.59
CA HIS A 118 -7.26 -11.92 -1.85
C HIS A 118 -8.05 -12.25 -0.57
N LYS A 119 -7.38 -12.43 0.58
CA LYS A 119 -8.05 -12.70 1.86
C LYS A 119 -8.72 -11.44 2.40
N ILE A 120 -8.03 -10.29 2.33
CA ILE A 120 -8.55 -9.01 2.79
C ILE A 120 -9.81 -8.61 2.01
N LEU A 121 -9.82 -8.82 0.69
CA LEU A 121 -10.95 -8.48 -0.17
C LEU A 121 -11.99 -9.59 -0.34
N GLY A 122 -11.75 -10.80 0.20
CA GLY A 122 -12.70 -11.92 0.13
C GLY A 122 -12.80 -12.61 -1.24
N TYR A 123 -11.69 -12.73 -1.98
CA TYR A 123 -11.62 -13.37 -3.30
C TYR A 123 -10.80 -14.67 -3.30
N SER A 124 -11.05 -15.50 -4.30
CA SER A 124 -10.23 -16.68 -4.61
C SER A 124 -8.84 -16.26 -5.12
N ASN A 125 -7.81 -17.06 -4.82
CA ASN A 125 -6.44 -16.88 -5.32
C ASN A 125 -5.96 -18.08 -6.15
N LYS A 126 -6.88 -18.86 -6.71
CA LYS A 126 -6.54 -20.05 -7.51
C LYS A 126 -5.79 -19.68 -8.79
N GLU A 127 -6.19 -18.57 -9.40
CA GLU A 127 -5.63 -18.03 -10.62
C GLU A 127 -5.27 -16.55 -10.40
N GLY A 128 -4.29 -16.03 -11.13
CA GLY A 128 -3.88 -14.63 -11.04
C GLY A 128 -2.62 -14.31 -11.82
N LEU A 129 -1.83 -13.38 -11.30
CA LEU A 129 -0.61 -12.88 -11.90
C LEU A 129 0.36 -14.00 -12.33
N SER A 130 0.51 -15.06 -11.53
CA SER A 130 1.40 -16.17 -11.90
C SER A 130 0.94 -16.91 -13.16
N ASP A 131 -0.36 -17.02 -13.41
CA ASP A 131 -0.91 -17.65 -14.62
C ASP A 131 -0.67 -16.78 -15.87
N TYR A 132 -0.79 -15.46 -15.72
CA TYR A 132 -0.42 -14.51 -16.78
C TYR A 132 1.07 -14.62 -17.10
N LEU A 133 1.95 -14.51 -16.10
CA LEU A 133 3.41 -14.52 -16.29
C LEU A 133 3.95 -15.86 -16.79
N THR A 134 3.16 -16.93 -16.71
CA THR A 134 3.50 -18.25 -17.27
C THR A 134 2.81 -18.54 -18.60
N GLY A 135 2.09 -17.56 -19.16
CA GLY A 135 1.41 -17.68 -20.46
C GLY A 135 0.18 -18.60 -20.45
N LYS A 136 -0.34 -18.98 -19.27
CA LYS A 136 -1.48 -19.89 -19.17
C LYS A 136 -2.81 -19.21 -19.50
N LYS A 137 -2.95 -17.94 -19.15
CA LYS A 137 -4.17 -17.15 -19.37
C LYS A 137 -3.85 -15.70 -19.73
N PRO A 138 -4.65 -15.06 -20.60
CA PRO A 138 -4.50 -13.64 -20.89
C PRO A 138 -4.94 -12.77 -19.70
N LEU A 139 -4.35 -11.58 -19.58
CA LEU A 139 -4.56 -10.67 -18.43
C LEU A 139 -6.05 -10.33 -18.21
N HIS A 140 -6.81 -10.10 -19.28
CA HIS A 140 -8.20 -9.63 -19.18
C HIS A 140 -9.14 -10.64 -18.51
N GLU A 141 -8.83 -11.94 -18.54
CA GLU A 141 -9.58 -12.98 -17.83
C GLU A 141 -9.24 -13.04 -16.33
N LEU A 142 -8.08 -12.51 -15.94
CA LEU A 142 -7.55 -12.57 -14.59
C LEU A 142 -7.86 -11.31 -13.76
N LEU A 143 -8.31 -10.23 -14.42
CA LEU A 143 -8.72 -9.00 -13.75
C LEU A 143 -10.11 -9.15 -13.13
N ILE A 144 -10.16 -9.10 -11.80
CA ILE A 144 -11.39 -9.21 -11.02
C ILE A 144 -11.99 -7.81 -10.86
N LYS A 145 -13.25 -7.63 -11.27
CA LYS A 145 -14.07 -6.50 -10.83
C LYS A 145 -14.54 -6.77 -9.41
N THR A 146 -14.09 -5.96 -8.46
CA THR A 146 -14.41 -6.22 -7.06
C THR A 146 -15.82 -5.72 -6.71
N LYS A 147 -16.32 -6.09 -5.53
CA LYS A 147 -17.56 -5.54 -4.95
C LYS A 147 -17.41 -4.07 -4.56
N ILE A 148 -16.17 -3.59 -4.48
CA ILE A 148 -15.84 -2.19 -4.22
C ILE A 148 -15.84 -1.50 -5.58
N GLU A 149 -16.82 -0.61 -5.78
CA GLU A 149 -16.94 0.13 -7.03
C GLU A 149 -15.61 0.84 -7.36
N LYS A 150 -15.24 0.87 -8.65
CA LYS A 150 -14.00 1.48 -9.16
C LYS A 150 -12.69 0.81 -8.72
N LEU A 151 -12.74 -0.28 -7.94
CA LEU A 151 -11.60 -1.10 -7.59
C LEU A 151 -11.59 -2.41 -8.38
N SER A 152 -10.51 -2.65 -9.13
CA SER A 152 -10.18 -3.95 -9.70
C SER A 152 -9.04 -4.61 -8.94
N LEU A 153 -8.98 -5.93 -8.99
CA LEU A 153 -7.98 -6.74 -8.33
C LEU A 153 -7.32 -7.68 -9.35
N LEU A 154 -5.99 -7.71 -9.35
CA LEU A 154 -5.19 -8.82 -9.89
C LEU A 154 -4.55 -9.54 -8.72
N THR A 155 -5.05 -10.74 -8.42
CA THR A 155 -4.52 -11.62 -7.39
C THR A 155 -3.15 -12.19 -7.78
N SER A 156 -2.39 -12.72 -6.82
CA SER A 156 -1.10 -13.35 -7.13
C SER A 156 -1.27 -14.64 -7.96
N GLY A 157 -2.38 -15.34 -7.75
CA GLY A 157 -2.56 -16.70 -8.22
C GLY A 157 -1.79 -17.71 -7.37
N THR A 158 -1.73 -18.95 -7.85
CA THR A 158 -1.01 -20.04 -7.17
C THR A 158 0.49 -19.72 -7.13
N SER A 159 1.12 -19.98 -5.97
CA SER A 159 2.55 -19.70 -5.78
C SER A 159 3.38 -20.50 -6.80
N PRO A 160 4.18 -19.83 -7.65
CA PRO A 160 5.01 -20.48 -8.66
C PRO A 160 6.24 -21.14 -8.02
N SER A 161 6.82 -22.12 -8.69
CA SER A 161 8.06 -22.78 -8.23
C SER A 161 9.25 -21.82 -8.15
N LYS A 162 9.27 -20.78 -8.98
CA LYS A 162 10.35 -19.79 -9.07
C LYS A 162 9.83 -18.34 -9.07
N PRO A 163 9.41 -17.80 -7.91
CA PRO A 163 8.86 -16.46 -7.80
C PRO A 163 9.78 -15.35 -8.33
N SER A 164 11.06 -15.37 -7.95
CA SER A 164 12.01 -14.33 -8.34
C SER A 164 12.23 -14.23 -9.85
N GLU A 165 12.27 -15.39 -10.55
CA GLU A 165 12.44 -15.43 -12.01
C GLU A 165 11.21 -14.88 -12.75
N LEU A 166 10.01 -15.13 -12.24
CA LEU A 166 8.80 -14.55 -12.85
C LEU A 166 8.72 -13.04 -12.64
N LEU A 167 9.07 -12.54 -11.45
CA LEU A 167 9.08 -11.10 -11.17
C LEU A 167 10.16 -10.33 -11.99
N SER A 168 11.24 -11.00 -12.40
CA SER A 168 12.28 -10.43 -13.26
C SER A 168 12.05 -10.64 -14.76
N SER A 169 10.99 -11.34 -15.15
CA SER A 169 10.72 -11.69 -16.55
C SER A 169 10.38 -10.49 -17.42
N ASN A 170 10.56 -10.65 -18.75
CA ASN A 170 10.12 -9.66 -19.73
C ASN A 170 8.59 -9.49 -19.70
N MET A 171 7.82 -10.57 -19.48
CA MET A 171 6.37 -10.49 -19.34
C MET A 171 5.94 -9.60 -18.18
N MET A 172 6.69 -9.60 -17.07
CA MET A 172 6.42 -8.67 -15.97
C MET A 172 6.69 -7.22 -16.36
N LYS A 173 7.79 -6.96 -17.07
CA LYS A 173 8.10 -5.63 -17.58
C LYS A 173 7.00 -5.13 -18.53
N GLU A 174 6.56 -5.99 -19.46
CA GLU A 174 5.49 -5.69 -20.41
C GLU A 174 4.16 -5.41 -19.69
N LEU A 175 3.82 -6.19 -18.66
CA LEU A 175 2.63 -5.93 -17.85
C LEU A 175 2.61 -4.53 -17.24
N PHE A 176 3.74 -4.10 -16.67
CA PHE A 176 3.85 -2.76 -16.10
C PHE A 176 3.82 -1.65 -17.15
N GLN A 177 4.27 -1.91 -18.38
CA GLN A 177 4.08 -0.97 -19.50
C GLN A 177 2.61 -0.92 -19.91
N GLU A 178 1.95 -2.07 -20.05
CA GLU A 178 0.52 -2.13 -20.34
C GLU A 178 -0.29 -1.38 -19.28
N PHE A 179 0.05 -1.51 -17.99
CA PHE A 179 -0.58 -0.74 -16.92
C PHE A 179 -0.45 0.77 -17.07
N LYS A 180 0.67 1.25 -17.63
CA LYS A 180 0.92 2.69 -17.85
C LYS A 180 0.23 3.21 -19.10
N GLU A 181 0.19 2.40 -20.15
CA GLU A 181 -0.34 2.80 -21.46
C GLU A 181 -1.86 2.61 -21.57
N ARG A 182 -2.42 1.61 -20.87
CA ARG A 182 -3.83 1.23 -20.99
C ARG A 182 -4.77 2.04 -20.09
N TYR A 183 -4.26 2.60 -19.00
CA TYR A 183 -5.07 3.16 -17.92
C TYR A 183 -4.65 4.60 -17.57
N ASP A 184 -5.20 5.57 -18.28
CA ASP A 184 -5.02 7.00 -17.95
C ASP A 184 -5.87 7.43 -16.74
N ASP A 185 -6.89 6.65 -16.38
CA ASP A 185 -7.90 6.96 -15.37
C ASP A 185 -7.69 6.21 -14.04
N ARG A 186 -6.75 5.26 -13.97
CA ARG A 186 -6.55 4.40 -12.80
C ARG A 186 -5.19 4.58 -12.12
N TYR A 187 -5.17 4.38 -10.80
CA TYR A 187 -3.97 4.21 -10.01
C TYR A 187 -3.70 2.72 -9.82
N VAL A 188 -2.44 2.31 -9.99
CA VAL A 188 -2.01 0.92 -9.78
C VAL A 188 -1.27 0.84 -8.45
N ILE A 189 -1.84 0.12 -7.50
CA ILE A 189 -1.23 -0.15 -6.19
C ILE A 189 -0.72 -1.58 -6.22
N VAL A 190 0.57 -1.76 -5.96
CA VAL A 190 1.24 -3.06 -6.01
C VAL A 190 1.68 -3.45 -4.62
N ASP A 191 1.06 -4.50 -4.05
CA ASP A 191 1.54 -5.15 -2.84
C ASP A 191 2.70 -6.09 -3.17
N THR A 192 3.69 -6.19 -2.29
CA THR A 192 4.87 -7.04 -2.55
C THR A 192 5.45 -7.65 -1.27
N ALA A 193 6.36 -8.60 -1.46
CA ALA A 193 7.10 -9.20 -0.37
C ALA A 193 8.05 -8.19 0.31
N PRO A 194 8.54 -8.48 1.53
CA PRO A 194 9.46 -7.58 2.24
C PRO A 194 10.83 -7.43 1.56
N SER A 195 11.39 -6.21 1.57
CA SER A 195 12.63 -5.79 0.91
C SER A 195 13.91 -6.29 1.57
N HIS A 196 13.94 -6.50 2.90
CA HIS A 196 15.16 -6.97 3.59
C HIS A 196 15.60 -8.36 3.11
N VAL A 197 14.68 -9.12 2.53
CA VAL A 197 14.89 -10.53 2.22
C VAL A 197 15.20 -10.74 0.73
N ILE A 198 14.95 -9.77 -0.18
CA ILE A 198 14.85 -10.13 -1.61
C ILE A 198 15.19 -9.01 -2.62
N SER A 199 15.87 -9.42 -3.70
CA SER A 199 16.09 -8.66 -4.95
C SER A 199 14.81 -8.27 -5.71
N GLU A 200 13.69 -8.94 -5.43
CA GLU A 200 12.39 -8.78 -6.10
C GLU A 200 11.86 -7.33 -6.00
N VAL A 201 12.00 -6.70 -4.83
CA VAL A 201 11.53 -5.32 -4.60
C VAL A 201 12.29 -4.33 -5.47
N ASN A 202 13.61 -4.49 -5.59
CA ASN A 202 14.46 -3.60 -6.39
C ASN A 202 14.16 -3.74 -7.89
N ILE A 203 13.68 -4.90 -8.34
CA ILE A 203 13.24 -5.11 -9.72
C ILE A 203 11.93 -4.36 -9.95
N LEU A 204 10.92 -4.58 -9.10
CA LEU A 204 9.61 -3.94 -9.24
C LEU A 204 9.68 -2.42 -9.08
N ALA A 205 10.58 -1.91 -8.22
CA ALA A 205 10.81 -0.47 -8.05
C ALA A 205 11.25 0.25 -9.34
N LYS A 206 11.84 -0.47 -10.30
CA LYS A 206 12.22 0.08 -11.62
C LYS A 206 11.01 0.29 -12.52
N TYR A 207 9.94 -0.48 -12.32
CA TYR A 207 8.74 -0.45 -13.16
C TYR A 207 7.68 0.52 -12.65
N VAL A 208 7.71 0.85 -11.35
CA VAL A 208 6.76 1.78 -10.73
C VAL A 208 7.27 3.22 -10.68
N ASP A 209 6.34 4.17 -10.53
CA ASP A 209 6.66 5.59 -10.45
C ASP A 209 7.20 5.96 -9.06
N GLY A 210 6.71 5.30 -8.01
CA GLY A 210 7.21 5.50 -6.66
C GLY A 210 6.89 4.38 -5.68
N VAL A 211 7.54 4.44 -4.52
CA VAL A 211 7.50 3.42 -3.47
C VAL A 211 7.00 4.03 -2.17
N ILE A 212 6.05 3.36 -1.53
CA ILE A 212 5.70 3.55 -0.14
C ILE A 212 6.43 2.51 0.68
N PHE A 213 7.21 2.96 1.67
CA PHE A 213 7.93 2.06 2.56
C PHE A 213 7.24 1.98 3.92
N VAL A 214 6.68 0.82 4.26
CA VAL A 214 6.00 0.58 5.53
C VAL A 214 7.02 0.15 6.58
N VAL A 215 6.86 0.62 7.81
CA VAL A 215 7.71 0.32 8.96
C VAL A 215 6.81 -0.02 10.14
N MET A 216 7.02 -1.17 10.77
CA MET A 216 6.34 -1.48 12.02
C MET A 216 6.96 -0.69 13.17
N ALA A 217 6.16 0.17 13.80
CA ALA A 217 6.58 1.02 14.90
C ALA A 217 7.13 0.18 16.06
N GLY A 218 8.29 0.57 16.58
CA GLY A 218 8.93 -0.07 17.74
C GLY A 218 9.49 -1.48 17.49
N LYS A 219 9.40 -2.04 16.26
CA LYS A 219 9.92 -3.38 15.97
C LYS A 219 11.11 -3.41 15.01
N SER A 220 11.11 -2.55 14.00
CA SER A 220 12.08 -2.65 12.90
C SER A 220 13.35 -1.82 13.15
N PRO A 221 14.56 -2.42 13.10
CA PRO A 221 15.80 -1.70 13.31
C PRO A 221 16.04 -0.60 12.26
N ARG A 222 16.42 0.60 12.72
CA ARG A 222 16.63 1.77 11.86
C ARG A 222 17.65 1.53 10.75
N GLU A 223 18.75 0.84 11.06
CA GLU A 223 19.82 0.53 10.11
C GLU A 223 19.32 -0.33 8.95
N VAL A 224 18.43 -1.29 9.23
CA VAL A 224 17.84 -2.16 8.20
C VAL A 224 16.88 -1.38 7.30
N ILE A 225 16.09 -0.48 7.88
CA ILE A 225 15.19 0.41 7.14
C ILE A 225 16.01 1.30 6.20
N GLN A 226 17.07 1.92 6.72
CA GLN A 226 17.93 2.80 5.94
C GLN A 226 18.59 2.07 4.76
N LYS A 227 19.19 0.90 5.01
CA LYS A 227 19.79 0.06 3.95
C LYS A 227 18.77 -0.36 2.90
N SER A 228 17.54 -0.68 3.32
CA SER A 228 16.46 -1.06 2.39
C SER A 228 16.06 0.11 1.49
N ILE A 229 15.91 1.30 2.06
CA ILE A 229 15.59 2.52 1.30
C ILE A 229 16.73 2.89 0.35
N GLU A 230 17.97 2.78 0.80
CA GLU A 230 19.15 3.02 -0.05
C GLU A 230 19.22 2.04 -1.22
N ALA A 231 18.91 0.76 -0.99
CA ALA A 231 18.87 -0.24 -2.06
C ALA A 231 17.75 -0.01 -3.08
N ILE A 232 16.61 0.53 -2.65
CA ILE A 232 15.47 0.90 -3.52
C ILE A 232 15.76 2.16 -4.34
N GLY A 233 16.56 3.08 -3.78
CA GLY A 233 16.76 4.44 -4.31
C GLY A 233 15.89 5.44 -3.58
N LYS A 234 16.51 6.36 -2.83
CA LYS A 234 15.81 7.37 -1.99
C LYS A 234 14.84 8.22 -2.81
N GLU A 235 15.19 8.51 -4.06
CA GLU A 235 14.41 9.28 -5.02
C GLU A 235 13.12 8.57 -5.47
N LYS A 236 13.06 7.24 -5.38
CA LYS A 236 11.85 6.45 -5.66
C LYS A 236 10.92 6.38 -4.46
N VAL A 237 11.42 6.59 -3.23
CA VAL A 237 10.60 6.49 -2.03
C VAL A 237 9.80 7.78 -1.82
N LEU A 238 8.48 7.69 -2.01
CA LEU A 238 7.56 8.83 -1.87
C LEU A 238 7.25 9.15 -0.40
N GLY A 239 7.37 8.15 0.47
CA GLY A 239 7.06 8.29 1.89
C GLY A 239 7.31 7.02 2.69
N ILE A 240 7.42 7.20 4.00
CA ILE A 240 7.52 6.13 4.99
C ILE A 240 6.25 6.10 5.82
N ILE A 241 5.63 4.94 5.97
CA ILE A 241 4.44 4.76 6.79
C ILE A 241 4.81 3.97 8.03
N PHE A 242 4.62 4.55 9.22
CA PHE A 242 4.71 3.83 10.47
C PHE A 242 3.37 3.15 10.78
N ASN A 243 3.38 1.82 10.83
CA ASN A 243 2.22 1.02 11.17
C ASN A 243 2.33 0.44 12.59
N GLY A 244 1.21 0.10 13.22
CA GLY A 244 1.17 -0.54 14.54
C GLY A 244 1.53 0.39 15.70
N TYR A 245 1.22 1.68 15.58
CA TYR A 245 1.48 2.67 16.62
C TYR A 245 0.47 2.54 17.78
N GLU A 246 0.90 1.98 18.92
CA GLU A 246 0.02 1.72 20.08
C GLU A 246 -0.43 2.98 20.83
N LYS A 247 0.37 4.05 20.80
CA LYS A 247 0.03 5.28 21.53
C LYS A 247 -0.70 6.24 20.61
N ALA A 248 -2.03 6.26 20.67
CA ALA A 248 -2.76 7.47 20.34
C ALA A 248 -2.05 8.66 21.00
N TYR A 249 -1.63 9.68 20.25
CA TYR A 249 -1.30 10.95 20.86
C TYR A 249 -2.62 11.43 21.49
N LYS A 250 -2.85 11.13 22.78
CA LYS A 250 -4.12 11.35 23.49
C LYS A 250 -4.73 12.74 23.26
N PRO A 251 -3.94 13.83 23.10
CA PRO A 251 -4.47 15.13 22.71
C PRO A 251 -5.11 15.17 21.32
N TYR A 252 -4.46 14.58 20.31
CA TYR A 252 -4.96 14.54 18.93
C TYR A 252 -6.22 13.70 18.80
N ASP A 253 -6.27 12.59 19.55
CA ASP A 253 -7.38 11.65 19.54
C ASP A 253 -8.65 12.21 20.20
N ARG A 254 -8.47 13.00 21.27
CA ARG A 254 -9.57 13.73 21.92
C ARG A 254 -10.02 14.91 21.05
N TYR A 255 -9.10 15.61 20.40
CA TYR A 255 -9.43 16.69 19.47
C TYR A 255 -10.24 16.18 18.28
N TYR A 256 -9.80 15.09 17.66
CA TYR A 256 -10.46 14.47 16.51
C TYR A 256 -11.86 13.97 16.85
N ARG A 257 -12.01 13.24 17.98
CA ARG A 257 -13.33 12.82 18.48
C ARG A 257 -14.26 13.98 18.80
N ASN A 258 -13.74 15.13 19.25
CA ASN A 258 -14.57 16.29 19.53
C ASN A 258 -14.95 17.06 18.26
N TYR A 259 -14.12 17.03 17.21
CA TYR A 259 -14.36 17.73 15.96
C TYR A 259 -15.42 17.03 15.09
N TYR A 260 -15.40 15.69 15.04
CA TYR A 260 -16.38 14.89 14.29
C TYR A 260 -17.61 14.48 15.12
N LYS A 261 -17.70 14.91 16.39
CA LYS A 261 -18.90 14.74 17.24
C LYS A 261 -19.99 15.80 17.01
N LYS A 262 -19.93 16.57 15.93
CA LYS A 262 -20.98 17.54 15.61
C LYS A 262 -22.07 16.91 14.74
N ASP A 263 -23.21 16.75 15.41
CA ASP A 263 -24.59 16.44 14.99
C ASP A 263 -24.86 15.08 14.35
#